data_AF-A0A7X0JGK5-F1
#
_entry.id   AF-A0A7X0JGK5-F1
#
_cell.length_a   1.000
_cell.length_b   1.000
_cell.length_c   1.000
_cell.angle_alpha   90.00
_cell.angle_beta   90.00
_cell.angle_gamma   90.00
#
_symmetry.space_group_name_H-M   'P 1'
#
loop_
_entity.id
_entity.type
_entity.pdbx_description
1 polymer ?
#
loop_
_entity_poly.entity_id
_entity_poly.type
_entity_poly.pdbx_seq_one_letter_code
_entity_poly.pdbx_strand_id
1 'polypeptide(L)'
;MSGFKYDSYCCNGNNHTGDCQRIPTRNVRITSGGYEIILKPGDHRLVTRTHDFQLPQSEARRSTDSEYHICLYPTEDTLRCFYAPDMGF
;
A
#
# COMPACT_ATOMS: atom_id res chain seq x y z
N MET A 1 -11.45 -18.66 -3.79
CA MET A 1 -10.31 -17.85 -3.29
C MET A 1 -10.09 -16.71 -4.27
N SER A 2 -10.58 -15.52 -3.98
CA SER A 2 -10.27 -14.33 -4.79
C SER A 2 -9.40 -13.42 -3.94
N GLY A 3 -8.10 -13.42 -4.20
CA GLY A 3 -7.20 -12.41 -3.65
C GLY A 3 -7.53 -11.04 -4.24
N PHE A 4 -7.14 -9.97 -3.54
CA PHE A 4 -7.25 -8.61 -4.03
C PHE A 4 -6.64 -8.48 -5.44
N LYS A 5 -7.38 -7.87 -6.36
CA LYS A 5 -6.92 -7.67 -7.73
C LYS A 5 -6.29 -6.29 -7.88
N TYR A 6 -4.98 -6.28 -8.00
CA TYR A 6 -4.21 -5.08 -8.30
C TYR A 6 -4.36 -4.67 -9.77
N ASP A 7 -4.21 -3.37 -10.03
CA ASP A 7 -4.01 -2.87 -11.39
C ASP A 7 -2.75 -3.51 -12.00
N SER A 8 -2.77 -3.79 -13.30
CA SER A 8 -1.67 -4.47 -14.00
C SER A 8 -0.33 -3.75 -13.89
N TYR A 9 -0.35 -2.42 -13.83
CA TYR A 9 0.86 -1.60 -13.62
C TYR A 9 1.38 -1.68 -12.17
N CYS A 10 0.50 -1.91 -11.19
CA CYS A 10 0.83 -1.74 -9.79
C CYS A 10 1.54 -2.95 -9.18
N CYS A 11 1.22 -4.17 -9.61
CA CYS A 11 1.80 -5.37 -9.02
C CYS A 11 2.58 -6.21 -10.04
N ASN A 12 3.85 -6.45 -9.73
CA ASN A 12 4.63 -7.50 -10.36
C ASN A 12 4.45 -8.81 -9.58
N GLY A 13 3.67 -9.75 -10.12
CA GLY A 13 3.42 -11.05 -9.49
C GLY A 13 2.02 -11.16 -8.90
N ASN A 14 1.91 -11.64 -7.66
CA ASN A 14 0.63 -11.79 -6.96
C ASN A 14 0.76 -11.41 -5.47
N ASN A 15 -0.33 -11.51 -4.71
CA ASN A 15 -0.39 -11.20 -3.28
C ASN A 15 0.54 -12.04 -2.37
N HIS A 16 1.16 -13.12 -2.88
CA HIS A 16 2.09 -13.97 -2.14
C HIS A 16 3.55 -13.76 -2.56
N THR A 17 3.79 -13.63 -3.87
CA THR A 17 5.14 -13.58 -4.45
C THR A 17 5.50 -12.22 -5.07
N GLY A 18 4.56 -11.29 -5.16
CA GLY A 18 4.70 -10.01 -5.85
C GLY A 18 4.94 -8.79 -4.97
N ASP A 19 5.39 -7.71 -5.57
CA ASP A 19 5.76 -6.46 -4.89
C ASP A 19 4.59 -5.70 -4.23
N CYS A 20 3.40 -6.30 -4.26
CA CYS A 20 2.15 -5.79 -3.73
C CYS A 20 1.67 -6.60 -2.52
N GLN A 21 1.27 -5.92 -1.45
CA GLN A 21 0.79 -6.58 -0.24
C GLN A 21 -0.23 -5.72 0.52
N ARG A 22 -1.14 -6.39 1.23
CA ARG A 22 -1.91 -5.76 2.31
C ARG A 22 -0.96 -5.30 3.42
N ILE A 23 -1.19 -4.10 3.94
CA ILE A 23 -0.54 -3.59 5.15
C ILE A 23 -1.57 -3.37 6.27
N PRO A 24 -1.15 -3.47 7.54
CA PRO A 24 -2.05 -3.23 8.67
C PRO A 24 -2.54 -1.77 8.73
N THR A 25 -3.78 -1.53 9.15
CA THR A 25 -4.33 -0.17 9.33
C THR A 25 -3.48 0.72 10.24
N ARG A 26 -2.83 0.15 11.27
CA ARG A 26 -1.94 0.90 12.19
C ARG A 26 -0.77 1.59 11.48
N ASN A 27 -0.44 1.15 10.27
CA ASN A 27 0.65 1.70 9.47
C ASN A 27 0.24 2.98 8.74
N VAL A 28 -1.05 3.29 8.67
CA VAL A 28 -1.59 4.41 7.92
C VAL A 28 -2.22 5.42 8.87
N ARG A 29 -1.80 6.68 8.74
CA ARG A 29 -2.44 7.82 9.37
C ARG A 29 -3.01 8.73 8.29
N ILE A 30 -4.30 9.03 8.37
CA ILE A 30 -4.94 10.03 7.52
C ILE A 30 -4.56 11.41 8.07
N THR A 31 -4.03 12.27 7.21
CA THR A 31 -3.62 13.64 7.53
C THR A 31 -4.39 14.62 6.64
N SER A 32 -4.30 15.92 6.93
CA SER A 32 -4.85 16.94 6.03
C SER A 32 -4.20 16.95 4.64
N GLY A 33 -3.01 16.35 4.50
CA GLY A 33 -2.29 16.21 3.24
C GLY A 33 -2.59 14.91 2.47
N GLY A 34 -3.41 14.01 3.01
CA GLY A 34 -3.68 12.69 2.45
C GLY A 34 -3.33 11.58 3.43
N TYR A 35 -2.35 10.75 3.09
CA TYR A 35 -1.94 9.60 3.88
C TYR A 35 -0.47 9.69 4.25
N GLU A 36 -0.18 9.47 5.53
CA GLU A 36 1.14 9.10 6.01
C GLU A 36 1.17 7.58 6.21
N ILE A 37 2.18 6.91 5.64
CA ILE A 37 2.31 5.46 5.65
C ILE A 37 3.68 5.10 6.22
N ILE A 38 3.69 4.56 7.43
CA ILE A 38 4.89 4.11 8.11
C ILE A 38 5.00 2.59 7.97
N LEU A 39 6.04 2.12 7.30
CA LEU A 39 6.34 0.69 7.18
C LEU A 39 7.58 0.33 7.98
N LYS A 40 7.49 -0.68 8.84
CA LYS A 40 8.64 -1.27 9.53
C LYS A 40 9.01 -2.62 8.91
N PRO A 41 10.22 -3.14 9.18
CA PRO A 41 10.58 -4.48 8.76
C PRO A 41 9.51 -5.52 9.17
N GLY A 42 9.01 -6.27 8.20
CA GLY A 42 7.96 -7.27 8.39
C GLY A 42 6.52 -6.80 8.15
N ASP A 43 6.23 -5.49 8.13
CA ASP A 43 4.89 -4.99 7.77
C ASP A 43 4.57 -5.20 6.29
N HIS A 44 5.61 -5.20 5.46
CA HIS A 44 5.59 -5.60 4.07
C HIS A 44 6.82 -6.49 3.81
N ARG A 45 6.66 -7.57 3.04
CA ARG A 45 7.69 -8.60 2.88
C ARG A 45 9.01 -8.12 2.25
N LEU A 46 8.95 -7.05 1.45
CA LEU A 46 10.13 -6.42 0.84
C LEU A 46 10.80 -5.37 1.74
N VAL A 47 10.18 -4.99 2.85
CA VAL A 47 10.68 -3.91 3.71
C VAL A 47 11.71 -4.46 4.70
N THR A 48 12.92 -3.93 4.61
CA THR A 48 14.09 -4.30 5.43
C THR A 48 14.49 -3.22 6.43
N ARG A 49 13.98 -2.00 6.29
CA ARG A 49 14.15 -0.87 7.23
C ARG A 49 12.87 -0.05 7.38
N THR A 50 12.88 0.97 8.24
CA THR A 50 11.70 1.83 8.40
C THR A 50 11.58 2.81 7.23
N HIS A 51 10.36 2.97 6.72
CA HIS A 51 10.01 3.98 5.72
C HIS A 51 8.85 4.84 6.23
N ASP A 52 8.83 6.10 5.80
CA ASP A 52 7.76 7.06 6.02
C ASP A 52 7.41 7.67 4.65
N PHE A 53 6.26 7.27 4.10
CA PHE A 53 5.74 7.79 2.84
C PHE A 53 4.61 8.76 3.10
N GLN A 54 4.59 9.84 2.33
CA GLN A 54 3.48 10.79 2.28
C GLN A 54 2.84 10.70 0.90
N LEU A 55 1.53 10.51 0.85
CA LEU A 55 0.79 10.34 -0.40
C LEU A 55 -0.47 11.22 -0.40
N PRO A 56 -0.66 12.09 -1.40
CA PRO A 56 -1.91 12.83 -1.58
C PRO A 56 -3.11 11.89 -1.74
N GLN A 57 -4.27 12.31 -1.23
CA GLN A 57 -5.49 11.50 -1.34
C GLN A 57 -5.90 11.22 -2.80
N SER A 58 -5.62 12.16 -3.72
CA SER A 58 -5.90 12.02 -5.16
C SER A 58 -5.06 10.94 -5.86
N GLU A 59 -3.95 10.53 -5.26
CA GLU A 59 -3.07 9.48 -5.80
C GLU A 59 -3.40 8.09 -5.23
N ALA A 60 -4.19 8.04 -4.15
CA ALA A 60 -4.66 6.79 -3.59
C ALA A 60 -5.70 6.15 -4.52
N ARG A 61 -5.54 4.86 -4.73
CA ARG A 61 -6.48 4.03 -5.48
C ARG A 61 -7.52 3.46 -4.52
N ARG A 62 -8.70 3.13 -5.05
CA ARG A 62 -9.76 2.51 -4.26
C ARG A 62 -9.47 1.05 -4.01
N SER A 63 -9.49 0.65 -2.74
CA SER A 63 -9.49 -0.75 -2.34
C SER A 63 -10.90 -1.35 -2.48
N THR A 64 -10.96 -2.62 -2.86
CA THR A 64 -12.19 -3.38 -3.13
C THR A 64 -12.51 -4.39 -2.03
N ASP A 65 -11.59 -4.58 -1.08
CA ASP A 65 -11.76 -5.45 0.09
C ASP A 65 -11.74 -4.66 1.42
N SER A 66 -11.79 -3.34 1.35
CA SER A 66 -11.76 -2.42 2.50
C SER A 66 -10.47 -2.48 3.33
N GLU A 67 -9.39 -3.03 2.78
CA GLU A 67 -8.07 -3.06 3.41
C GLU A 67 -7.10 -2.09 2.72
N TYR A 68 -6.01 -1.76 3.41
CA TYR A 68 -4.91 -0.97 2.83
C TYR A 68 -3.93 -1.89 2.11
N HIS A 69 -3.52 -1.51 0.91
CA HIS A 69 -2.49 -2.22 0.17
C HIS A 69 -1.43 -1.26 -0.36
N ILE A 70 -0.19 -1.74 -0.44
CA ILE A 70 0.93 -1.00 -0.97
C ILE A 70 1.70 -1.85 -1.97
N CYS A 71 2.25 -1.21 -2.99
CA CYS A 71 3.17 -1.80 -3.94
C CYS A 71 4.51 -1.06 -3.89
N LEU A 72 5.62 -1.79 -3.69
CA LEU A 72 6.96 -1.23 -3.59
C LEU A 72 7.84 -1.67 -4.76
N TYR A 73 8.19 -0.74 -5.66
CA TYR A 73 9.00 -1.06 -6.84
C TYR A 73 9.71 0.17 -7.39
N PRO A 74 10.97 0.06 -7.86
CA PRO A 74 11.76 -1.18 -8.02
C PRO A 74 12.39 -1.70 -6.73
N THR A 75 12.39 -0.89 -5.68
CA THR A 75 12.93 -1.22 -4.37
C THR A 75 11.96 -0.81 -3.27
N GLU A 76 12.29 -1.15 -2.02
CA GLU A 76 11.54 -0.75 -0.82
C GLU A 76 11.39 0.78 -0.65
N ASP A 77 12.17 1.58 -1.37
CA ASP A 77 12.16 3.04 -1.31
C ASP A 77 11.12 3.74 -2.18
N THR A 78 10.47 2.99 -3.05
CA THR A 78 9.56 3.57 -4.04
C THR A 78 8.17 3.01 -3.85
N LEU A 79 7.31 3.82 -3.25
CA LEU A 79 5.86 3.57 -3.26
C LEU A 79 5.37 3.79 -4.70
N ARG A 80 5.03 2.69 -5.37
CA ARG A 80 4.50 2.74 -6.74
C ARG A 80 2.99 2.97 -6.73
N CYS A 81 2.27 2.21 -5.92
CA CYS A 81 0.83 2.32 -5.79
C CYS A 81 0.42 2.13 -4.34
N PHE A 82 -0.66 2.81 -3.96
CA PHE A 82 -1.30 2.66 -2.67
C PHE A 82 -2.81 2.54 -2.87
N TYR A 83 -3.43 1.57 -2.21
CA TYR A 83 -4.86 1.37 -2.21
C TYR A 83 -5.39 1.63 -0.80
N ALA A 84 -6.39 2.49 -0.71
CA ALA A 84 -7.08 2.84 0.53
C ALA A 84 -8.54 2.35 0.49
N PRO A 85 -9.11 1.94 1.63
CA PRO A 85 -10.55 1.70 1.72
C PRO A 85 -11.33 2.97 1.38
N ASP A 86 -12.60 2.81 1.02
CA ASP A 86 -13.49 3.96 0.92
C ASP A 86 -13.55 4.66 2.27
N MET A 87 -12.97 5.86 2.32
CA MET A 87 -13.22 6.79 3.40
C MET A 87 -14.64 7.31 3.15
N GLY A 88 -15.64 6.67 3.76
CA GLY A 88 -17.02 7.12 3.66
C GLY A 88 -17.14 8.54 4.20
N PHE A 89 -17.12 9.52 3.30
CA PHE A 89 -17.42 10.93 3.56
C PHE A 89 -18.92 11.19 3.43
#